data_AF-A0A194AFR1-F1
#
_entry.id   AF-A0A194AFR1-F1
#
_cell.length_a   1.000
_cell.length_b   1.000
_cell.length_c   1.000
_cell.angle_alpha   90.00
_cell.angle_beta   90.00
_cell.angle_gamma   90.00
#
_symmetry.space_group_name_H-M   'P 1'
#
loop_
_entity.id
_entity.type
_entity.pdbx_description
1 polymer ?
#
loop_
_entity_poly.entity_id
_entity_poly.type
_entity_poly.pdbx_seq_one_letter_code
_entity_poly.pdbx_strand_id
1 'polypeptide(L)'
;MLDFRLVHDGKNWLADCGEITAKGDSLSDLDRNLQKELVRRELTKGLSEYKVRMTFDNKCMPPFMRQYANHYFNRVVHFTFDN
;
A
#
# COMPACT_ATOMS: atom_id res chain seq x y z
N MET A 1 -2.68 10.91 6.87
CA MET A 1 -2.06 10.17 5.75
C MET A 1 -1.02 9.25 6.35
N LEU A 2 -1.09 7.96 6.07
CA LEU A 2 -0.12 6.97 6.52
C LEU A 2 0.85 6.61 5.38
N ASP A 3 2.09 6.33 5.75
CA ASP A 3 3.13 5.84 4.86
C ASP A 3 3.28 4.33 5.03
N PHE A 4 3.18 3.59 3.94
CA PHE A 4 3.34 2.14 3.88
C PHE A 4 4.55 1.78 3.05
N ARG A 5 5.21 0.69 3.44
CA ARG A 5 6.15 -0.01 2.60
C ARG A 5 5.39 -0.96 1.68
N LEU A 6 5.62 -0.84 0.38
CA LEU A 6 5.07 -1.72 -0.65
C LEU A 6 6.09 -2.79 -1.03
N VAL A 7 5.69 -4.05 -0.95
CA VAL A 7 6.55 -5.22 -1.16
C VAL A 7 5.83 -6.17 -2.12
N HIS A 8 6.59 -6.92 -2.92
CA HIS A 8 6.06 -8.10 -3.60
C HIS A 8 6.85 -9.34 -3.15
N ASP A 9 6.18 -10.34 -2.59
CA ASP A 9 6.82 -11.55 -2.02
C ASP A 9 7.08 -12.66 -3.06
N GLY A 10 6.76 -12.41 -4.33
CA GLY A 10 6.81 -13.39 -5.42
C GLY A 10 5.45 -14.00 -5.75
N LYS A 11 4.43 -13.78 -4.92
CA LYS A 11 3.05 -14.21 -5.14
C LYS A 11 2.03 -13.09 -4.94
N ASN A 12 2.21 -12.26 -3.92
CA ASN A 12 1.30 -11.20 -3.52
C ASN A 12 2.02 -9.85 -3.43
N TRP A 13 1.23 -8.80 -3.59
CA TRP A 13 1.56 -7.46 -3.12
C TRP A 13 1.22 -7.31 -1.64
N LEU A 14 2.10 -6.64 -0.89
CA LEU A 14 1.92 -6.34 0.52
C LEU A 14 2.12 -4.85 0.76
N ALA A 15 1.23 -4.25 1.55
CA ALA A 15 1.41 -2.94 2.15
C ALA A 15 1.58 -3.11 3.65
N ASP A 16 2.68 -2.62 4.20
CA ASP A 16 3.00 -2.73 5.63
C ASP A 16 3.50 -1.40 6.20
N CYS A 17 2.90 -0.93 7.30
CA CYS A 17 3.35 0.23 8.07
C CYS A 17 3.72 -0.13 9.53
N GLY A 18 3.94 -1.41 9.82
CA GLY A 18 4.25 -1.94 11.17
C GLY A 18 3.01 -2.24 11.99
N GLU A 19 2.01 -1.35 11.99
CA GLU A 19 0.75 -1.57 12.72
C GLU A 19 -0.34 -2.22 11.86
N ILE A 20 -0.32 -1.91 10.56
CA ILE A 20 -1.31 -2.36 9.57
C ILE A 20 -0.58 -3.09 8.47
N THR A 21 -1.08 -4.28 8.14
CA THR A 21 -0.60 -5.07 7.02
C THR A 21 -1.79 -5.49 6.17
N ALA A 22 -1.70 -5.25 4.87
CA ALA A 22 -2.67 -5.72 3.87
C ALA A 22 -1.94 -6.49 2.78
N LYS A 23 -2.63 -7.47 2.18
CA LYS A 23 -2.12 -8.29 1.07
C LYS A 23 -3.13 -8.39 -0.07
N GLY A 24 -2.66 -8.55 -1.29
CA GLY A 24 -3.50 -8.83 -2.45
C GLY A 24 -2.72 -9.46 -3.60
N ASP A 25 -3.39 -10.30 -4.40
CA ASP A 25 -2.78 -10.94 -5.57
C ASP A 25 -2.46 -9.91 -6.67
N SER A 26 -3.18 -8.79 -6.69
CA SER A 26 -2.92 -7.61 -7.52
C SER A 26 -2.85 -6.34 -6.68
N LEU A 27 -2.32 -5.24 -7.27
CA LEU A 27 -2.35 -3.92 -6.63
C LEU A 27 -3.79 -3.46 -6.33
N SER A 28 -4.76 -3.77 -7.20
CA SER A 28 -6.17 -3.45 -6.97
C SER A 28 -6.77 -4.25 -5.82
N ASP A 29 -6.39 -5.52 -5.67
CA ASP A 29 -6.81 -6.34 -4.53
C ASP A 29 -6.17 -5.87 -3.23
N LEU A 30 -4.91 -5.44 -3.29
CA LEU A 30 -4.21 -4.83 -2.17
C LEU A 30 -4.92 -3.55 -1.72
N ASP A 31 -5.29 -2.66 -2.66
CA ASP A 31 -5.98 -1.41 -2.35
C ASP A 31 -7.33 -1.67 -1.66
N ARG A 32 -8.12 -2.62 -2.21
CA ARG A 32 -9.41 -3.03 -1.63
C ARG A 32 -9.26 -3.61 -0.23
N ASN A 33 -8.25 -4.46 -0.02
CA ASN A 33 -8.01 -5.09 1.28
C ASN A 33 -7.44 -4.09 2.30
N LEU A 34 -6.61 -3.14 1.86
CA LEU A 34 -6.13 -2.07 2.71
C LEU A 34 -7.27 -1.14 3.15
N GLN A 35 -8.18 -0.77 2.24
CA GLN A 35 -9.36 0.03 2.59
C GLN A 35 -10.18 -0.65 3.69
N LYS A 36 -10.39 -1.97 3.61
CA LYS A 36 -11.08 -2.75 4.65
C LYS A 36 -10.35 -2.69 6.00
N GLU A 37 -9.03 -2.80 6.01
CA GLU A 37 -8.25 -2.69 7.25
C GLU A 37 -8.31 -1.29 7.87
N LEU A 38 -8.29 -0.24 7.05
CA LEU A 38 -8.43 1.14 7.51
C LEU A 38 -9.80 1.38 8.15
N VAL A 39 -10.87 0.91 7.51
CA VAL A 39 -12.25 0.99 8.04
C VAL A 39 -12.39 0.18 9.32
N ARG A 40 -11.89 -1.06 9.34
CA ARG A 40 -11.95 -1.96 10.51
C ARG A 40 -11.30 -1.36 11.76
N ARG A 41 -10.28 -0.52 11.57
CA ARG A 41 -9.55 0.15 12.65
C ARG A 41 -10.10 1.54 12.98
N GLU A 42 -11.24 1.92 12.41
CA GLU A 42 -11.88 3.23 12.55
C GLU A 42 -10.97 4.42 12.15
N LEU A 43 -9.91 4.20 11.36
CA LEU A 43 -8.95 5.24 10.97
C LEU A 43 -9.53 6.24 9.96
N THR A 44 -10.68 5.90 9.39
CA THR A 44 -11.40 6.67 8.38
C THR A 44 -12.75 7.20 8.91
N LYS A 45 -13.03 7.05 10.21
CA LYS A 45 -14.30 7.43 10.81
C LYS A 45 -14.52 8.94 10.73
N GLY A 46 -15.64 9.34 10.13
CA GLY A 46 -16.00 10.74 9.90
C GLY A 46 -15.20 11.43 8.79
N LEU A 47 -14.38 10.69 8.04
CA LEU A 47 -13.61 11.21 6.90
C LEU A 47 -14.26 10.79 5.60
N SER A 48 -14.53 11.76 4.71
CA SER A 48 -15.01 11.49 3.35
C SER A 48 -13.89 11.01 2.41
N GLU A 49 -12.64 11.34 2.72
CA GLU A 49 -11.47 10.89 1.97
C GLU A 49 -10.30 10.52 2.89
N TYR A 50 -9.49 9.55 2.45
CA TYR A 50 -8.23 9.21 3.10
C TYR A 50 -7.16 8.87 2.06
N LYS A 51 -5.97 9.43 2.24
CA LYS A 51 -4.81 9.19 1.37
C LYS A 51 -3.79 8.31 2.09
N VAL A 52 -3.24 7.36 1.35
CA VAL A 52 -2.12 6.51 1.77
C VAL A 52 -1.00 6.64 0.77
N ARG A 53 0.22 6.85 1.25
CA ARG A 53 1.42 6.78 0.41
C ARG A 53 2.04 5.40 0.58
N MET A 54 2.46 4.79 -0.51
CA MET A 54 3.14 3.51 -0.57
C MET A 54 4.49 3.69 -1.24
N THR A 55 5.56 3.34 -0.55
CA THR A 55 6.93 3.39 -1.06
C THR A 55 7.45 1.99 -1.29
N PHE A 56 7.89 1.68 -2.51
CA PHE A 56 8.31 0.33 -2.86
C PHE A 56 9.66 -0.03 -2.24
N ASP A 57 9.73 -1.23 -1.66
CA ASP A 57 10.96 -1.78 -1.10
C ASP A 57 11.83 -2.36 -2.22
N ASN A 58 12.80 -1.57 -2.68
CA ASN A 58 13.76 -1.97 -3.71
C ASN A 58 14.59 -3.21 -3.34
N LYS A 59 14.58 -3.67 -2.08
CA LYS A 59 15.19 -4.95 -1.70
C LYS A 59 14.51 -6.14 -2.38
N CYS A 60 13.25 -6.01 -2.82
CA CYS A 60 12.54 -7.02 -3.60
C CYS A 60 13.17 -7.25 -4.99
N MET A 61 13.97 -6.31 -5.48
CA MET A 61 14.65 -6.43 -6.76
C MET A 61 16.09 -6.90 -6.58
N PRO A 62 16.59 -7.78 -7.46
CA PRO A 62 18.00 -8.08 -7.60
C PRO A 62 18.86 -6.81 -7.70
N PRO A 63 20.05 -6.76 -7.05
CA PRO A 63 20.87 -5.56 -6.97
C PRO A 63 21.16 -4.89 -8.32
N PHE A 64 21.39 -5.68 -9.37
CA PHE A 64 21.71 -5.16 -10.72
C PHE A 64 20.57 -4.39 -11.38
N MET A 65 19.31 -4.65 -10.98
CA MET A 65 18.13 -3.94 -11.51
C MET A 65 17.80 -2.66 -10.73
N ARG A 66 18.27 -2.51 -9.49
CA ARG A 66 17.89 -1.39 -8.62
C ARG A 66 18.29 -0.02 -9.16
N GLN A 67 19.40 0.06 -9.90
CA GLN A 67 19.86 1.30 -10.54
C GLN A 67 18.89 1.83 -11.62
N TYR A 68 18.02 0.96 -12.14
CA TYR A 68 16.98 1.32 -13.11
C TYR A 68 15.61 1.50 -12.45
N ALA A 69 15.50 1.29 -11.13
CA ALA A 69 14.26 1.33 -10.37
C ALA A 69 13.95 2.73 -9.81
N ASN A 70 14.19 3.79 -10.60
CA ASN A 70 13.96 5.17 -10.20
C ASN A 70 12.46 5.43 -9.93
N HIS A 71 12.00 5.07 -8.73
CA HIS A 71 10.73 5.43 -8.12
C HIS A 71 9.43 4.92 -8.78
N TYR A 72 9.51 4.07 -9.82
CA TYR A 72 8.35 3.63 -10.62
C TYR A 72 7.18 2.99 -9.83
N PHE A 73 7.42 2.49 -8.62
CA PHE A 73 6.41 1.79 -7.83
C PHE A 73 5.93 2.56 -6.60
N ASN A 74 6.44 3.77 -6.37
CA ASN A 74 5.88 4.64 -5.35
C ASN A 74 4.50 5.12 -5.82
N ARG A 75 3.50 5.02 -4.96
CA ARG A 75 2.13 5.40 -5.32
C ARG A 75 1.42 6.07 -4.15
N VAL A 76 0.45 6.90 -4.49
CA VAL A 76 -0.52 7.45 -3.52
C VAL A 76 -1.87 6.89 -3.89
N VAL A 77 -2.53 6.24 -2.93
CA VAL A 77 -3.87 5.68 -3.09
C VAL A 77 -4.86 6.59 -2.37
N HIS A 78 -5.93 6.92 -3.07
CA HIS A 78 -7.01 7.76 -2.58
C HIS A 78 -8.23 6.88 -2.33
N PHE A 79 -8.71 6.87 -1.09
CA PHE A 79 -9.94 6.18 -0.73
C PHE A 79 -11.02 7.22 -0.45
N THR A 80 -12.19 7.03 -1.06
CA THR A 80 -13.41 7.76 -0.75
C THR A 80 -14.32 6.88 0.09
N PHE A 81 -14.99 7.47 1.07
CA PHE A 81 -15.92 6.78 1.95
C PHE A 81 -17.26 7.51 1.92
N ASP A 82 -18.33 6.74 1.74
CA ASP A 82 -19.69 7.24 1.90
C ASP A 82 -19.98 7.24 3.41
N ASN A 83 -20.07 8.44 4.00
CA ASN A 83 -20.39 8.64 5.41
C ASN A 83 -21.86 8.35 5.71
#